data_AF-Q8BFK7-F1
#
_entry.id   AF-Q8BFK7-F1
#
_cell.length_a   1.000
_cell.length_b   1.000
_cell.length_c   1.000
_cell.angle_alpha   90.00
_cell.angle_beta   90.00
_cell.angle_gamma   90.00
#
_symmetry.space_group_name_H-M   'P 1'
#
loop_
_entity.id
_entity.type
_entity.pdbx_description
1 polymer ?
#
loop_
_entity_poly.entity_id
_entity_poly.type
_entity_poly.pdbx_seq_one_letter_code
_entity_poly.pdbx_strand_id
1 'polypeptide(L)'
;LNDGKGHALHYDKIYYIGEQDMYVPKDENGKYKSYESPGEAYTDTVEVMRKLTPTHVVFNGKVGALTGKNALTANVGDNVLIVHSQANRDSRPHLIGGHGDY
;
A
#
# COMPACT_ATOMS: atom_id res chain seq x y z
N LEU A 1 -19.38 -5.01 -11.75
CA LEU A 1 -18.39 -6.07 -11.99
C LEU A 1 -19.15 -7.32 -12.45
N ASN A 2 -18.50 -8.23 -13.18
CA ASN A 2 -19.07 -9.53 -13.50
C ASN A 2 -18.13 -10.66 -13.09
N ASP A 3 -18.66 -11.86 -12.95
CA ASP A 3 -17.93 -13.08 -12.54
C ASP A 3 -17.12 -13.74 -13.68
N GLY A 4 -16.86 -13.02 -14.77
CA GLY A 4 -16.26 -13.56 -15.99
C GLY A 4 -17.19 -14.48 -16.81
N LYS A 5 -18.37 -14.86 -16.30
CA LYS A 5 -19.42 -15.62 -17.01
C LYS A 5 -20.63 -14.77 -17.38
N GLY A 6 -20.59 -13.48 -17.03
CA GLY A 6 -21.62 -12.50 -17.38
C GLY A 6 -22.64 -12.24 -16.27
N HIS A 7 -22.53 -12.88 -15.11
CA HIS A 7 -23.39 -12.57 -13.97
C HIS A 7 -22.87 -11.35 -13.23
N ALA A 8 -23.77 -10.46 -12.82
CA ALA A 8 -23.42 -9.28 -12.07
C ALA A 8 -22.90 -9.65 -10.67
N LEU A 9 -21.79 -9.04 -10.25
CA LEU A 9 -21.27 -9.12 -8.90
C LEU A 9 -21.65 -7.87 -8.11
N HIS A 10 -22.21 -8.09 -6.92
CA HIS A 10 -22.56 -7.05 -5.95
C HIS A 10 -21.56 -7.07 -4.79
N TYR A 11 -21.28 -5.90 -4.21
CA TYR A 11 -20.49 -5.75 -3.00
C TYR A 11 -21.25 -4.82 -2.04
N ASP A 12 -21.22 -5.16 -0.76
CA ASP A 12 -21.85 -4.40 0.32
C ASP A 12 -20.94 -3.25 0.77
N LYS A 13 -19.62 -3.46 0.67
CA LYS A 13 -18.58 -2.48 1.01
C LYS A 13 -17.46 -2.47 0.00
N ILE A 14 -16.80 -1.32 -0.10
CA ILE A 14 -15.60 -1.14 -0.91
C ILE A 14 -14.51 -0.46 -0.08
N TYR A 15 -13.27 -0.94 -0.23
CA TYR A 15 -12.08 -0.29 0.29
C TYR A 15 -11.08 -0.03 -0.84
N TYR A 16 -10.40 1.11 -0.76
CA TYR A 16 -9.26 1.44 -1.60
C TYR A 16 -7.98 1.43 -0.76
N ILE A 17 -7.03 0.59 -1.15
CA ILE A 17 -5.73 0.44 -0.51
C ILE A 17 -4.67 0.90 -1.50
N GLY A 18 -4.05 2.04 -1.19
CA GLY A 18 -2.88 2.51 -1.92
C GLY A 18 -1.62 2.00 -1.24
N GLU A 19 -0.84 1.19 -1.93
CA GLU A 19 0.48 0.76 -1.50
C GLU A 19 1.56 1.68 -2.10
N GLN A 20 2.49 2.12 -1.25
CA GLN A 20 3.59 2.99 -1.65
C GLN A 20 4.92 2.43 -1.18
N ASP A 21 5.85 2.26 -2.13
CA ASP A 21 7.26 2.04 -1.87
C ASP A 21 7.97 3.40 -1.69
N MET A 22 8.63 3.58 -0.55
CA MET A 22 9.28 4.82 -0.13
C MET A 22 10.80 4.65 -0.05
N TYR A 23 11.54 5.67 -0.50
CA TYR A 23 12.99 5.65 -0.60
C TYR A 23 13.59 6.78 0.26
N VAL A 24 13.56 6.62 1.59
CA VAL A 24 13.99 7.65 2.54
C VAL A 24 15.50 7.54 2.80
N PRO A 25 16.32 8.58 2.52
CA PRO A 25 17.76 8.53 2.74
C PRO A 25 18.16 8.36 4.20
N LYS A 26 19.33 7.77 4.42
CA LYS A 26 19.96 7.61 5.74
C LYS A 26 21.29 8.37 5.79
N ASP A 27 21.66 8.84 6.97
CA ASP A 27 22.99 9.40 7.24
C ASP A 27 24.05 8.31 7.42
N GLU A 28 25.29 8.72 7.64
CA GLU A 28 26.45 7.84 7.87
C GLU A 28 26.31 6.94 9.11
N ASN A 29 25.45 7.31 10.06
CA ASN A 29 25.14 6.55 11.27
C ASN A 29 23.93 5.63 11.09
N GLY A 30 23.33 5.61 9.90
CA GLY A 30 22.17 4.77 9.56
C GLY A 30 20.82 5.33 10.01
N LYS A 31 20.75 6.58 10.48
CA LYS A 31 19.49 7.25 10.86
C LYS A 31 18.84 7.88 9.62
N TYR A 32 17.51 7.81 9.52
CA TYR A 32 16.80 8.49 8.43
C TYR A 32 16.96 10.00 8.51
N LYS A 33 17.23 10.63 7.36
CA LYS A 33 17.42 12.07 7.23
C LYS A 33 16.10 12.81 7.24
N SER A 34 16.12 14.03 7.76
CA SER A 34 15.06 15.04 7.60
C SER A 34 15.64 16.21 6.81
N TYR A 35 14.78 16.90 6.06
CA TYR A 35 15.16 17.98 5.16
C TYR A 35 14.22 19.16 5.39
N GLU A 36 14.72 20.39 5.24
CA GLU A 36 13.92 21.60 5.44
C GLU A 36 12.99 21.88 4.26
N SER A 37 13.34 21.37 3.07
CA SER A 37 12.54 21.49 1.86
C SER A 37 12.59 20.22 0.99
N PRO A 38 11.57 19.97 0.15
CA PRO A 38 11.58 18.84 -0.78
C PRO A 38 12.76 18.86 -1.78
N GLY A 39 13.25 20.05 -2.13
CA GLY A 39 14.37 20.21 -3.08
C GLY A 39 15.69 19.67 -2.52
N GLU A 40 15.94 19.86 -1.22
CA GLU A 40 17.14 19.36 -0.54
C GLU A 40 17.18 17.83 -0.47
N ALA A 41 16.02 17.18 -0.43
CA ALA A 41 15.92 15.73 -0.39
C ALA A 41 16.14 15.07 -1.77
N TYR A 42 16.06 15.82 -2.86
CA TYR A 42 15.92 15.27 -4.21
C TYR A 42 17.07 14.35 -4.60
N THR A 43 18.31 14.85 -4.55
CA THR A 43 19.50 14.08 -4.98
C THR A 43 19.66 12.80 -4.16
N ASP A 44 19.61 12.91 -2.83
CA ASP A 44 19.74 11.75 -1.95
C ASP A 44 18.63 10.72 -2.17
N THR A 45 17.38 11.18 -2.36
CA THR A 45 16.23 10.30 -2.61
C THR A 45 16.40 9.56 -3.94
N VAL A 46 16.84 10.25 -5.00
CA VAL A 46 17.14 9.63 -6.30
C VAL A 46 18.23 8.56 -6.16
N GLU A 47 19.27 8.81 -5.37
CA GLU A 47 20.32 7.82 -5.11
C GLU A 47 19.78 6.56 -4.42
N VAL A 48 18.86 6.69 -3.48
CA VAL A 48 18.21 5.54 -2.82
C VAL A 48 17.28 4.81 -3.79
N MET A 49 16.49 5.54 -4.60
CA MET A 49 15.59 4.97 -5.61
C MET A 49 16.35 4.09 -6.62
N ARG A 50 17.53 4.53 -7.07
CA ARG A 50 18.35 3.78 -8.03
C ARG A 50 18.83 2.41 -7.50
N LYS A 51 18.76 2.17 -6.18
CA LYS A 51 19.07 0.87 -5.57
C LYS A 51 17.90 -0.13 -5.63
N LEU A 52 16.72 0.31 -6.08
CA LEU A 52 15.50 -0.51 -6.23
C LEU A 52 15.04 -1.22 -4.94
N THR A 53 15.58 -0.81 -3.79
CA THR A 53 15.29 -1.39 -2.48
C THR A 53 14.59 -0.33 -1.65
N PRO A 54 13.26 -0.37 -1.52
CA PRO A 54 12.54 0.61 -0.73
C PRO A 54 12.89 0.46 0.75
N THR A 55 12.95 1.60 1.43
CA THR A 55 13.17 1.66 2.88
C THR A 55 11.90 1.35 3.67
N HIS A 56 10.75 1.66 3.08
CA HIS A 56 9.44 1.35 3.64
C HIS A 56 8.49 0.99 2.50
N VAL A 57 7.60 0.04 2.75
CA VAL A 57 6.45 -0.26 1.90
C VAL A 57 5.24 -0.19 2.80
N VAL A 58 4.30 0.71 2.50
CA VAL A 58 3.20 1.04 3.41
C VAL A 58 1.87 1.12 2.68
N PHE A 59 0.80 0.72 3.38
CA PHE A 59 -0.56 1.05 2.96
C PHE A 59 -0.98 2.41 3.49
N ASN A 60 -1.67 3.18 2.66
CA ASN A 60 -2.30 4.47 2.98
C ASN A 60 -1.36 5.45 3.73
N GLY A 61 -0.10 5.49 3.31
CA GLY A 61 0.86 6.55 3.64
C GLY A 61 1.71 6.36 4.91
N LYS A 62 1.44 5.36 5.77
CA LYS A 62 2.30 5.07 6.94
C LYS A 62 2.19 3.63 7.46
N VAL A 63 3.20 3.19 8.20
CA VAL A 63 3.17 1.90 8.91
C VAL A 63 1.97 1.88 9.86
N GLY A 64 1.17 0.82 9.76
CA GLY A 64 -0.02 0.63 10.59
C GLY A 64 -1.21 1.54 10.29
N ALA A 65 -1.24 2.24 9.14
CA ALA A 65 -2.32 3.16 8.79
C ALA A 65 -3.72 2.50 8.88
N LEU A 66 -3.82 1.23 8.45
CA LEU A 66 -5.05 0.43 8.41
C LEU A 66 -5.12 -0.61 9.53
N THR A 67 -4.64 -0.25 10.74
CA THR A 67 -4.58 -1.17 11.89
C THR A 67 -5.20 -0.55 13.14
N GLY A 68 -5.43 -1.37 14.17
CA GLY A 68 -6.00 -0.95 15.45
C GLY A 68 -7.37 -0.29 15.26
N LYS A 69 -7.54 0.93 15.77
CA LYS A 69 -8.79 1.70 15.62
C LYS A 69 -9.15 2.05 14.16
N ASN A 70 -8.19 1.97 13.24
CA ASN A 70 -8.37 2.24 11.81
C ASN A 70 -8.45 0.95 10.98
N ALA A 71 -8.57 -0.22 11.62
CA ALA A 71 -8.70 -1.48 10.92
C ALA A 71 -9.93 -1.48 10.01
N LEU A 72 -9.79 -2.11 8.84
CA LEU A 72 -10.92 -2.38 7.96
C LEU A 72 -11.89 -3.34 8.65
N THR A 73 -13.19 -3.17 8.43
CA THR A 73 -14.23 -3.94 9.14
C THR A 73 -15.27 -4.49 8.17
N ALA A 74 -15.62 -5.76 8.34
CA ALA A 74 -16.71 -6.42 7.64
C ALA A 74 -17.48 -7.31 8.62
N ASN A 75 -18.73 -7.60 8.32
CA ASN A 75 -19.51 -8.62 9.01
C ASN A 75 -19.45 -9.94 8.24
N VAL A 76 -19.69 -11.06 8.92
CA VAL A 76 -19.90 -12.34 8.24
C VAL A 76 -21.08 -12.21 7.28
N GLY A 77 -20.85 -12.55 6.01
CA GLY A 77 -21.83 -12.43 4.93
C GLY A 77 -21.69 -11.16 4.07
N ASP A 78 -20.92 -10.16 4.50
CA ASP A 78 -20.61 -9.00 3.64
C ASP A 78 -19.72 -9.43 2.47
N ASN A 79 -20.08 -9.04 1.25
CA ASN A 79 -19.21 -9.05 0.08
C ASN A 79 -18.40 -7.75 0.05
N VAL A 80 -17.07 -7.85 0.14
CA VAL A 80 -16.19 -6.67 0.20
C VAL A 80 -15.31 -6.60 -1.05
N LEU A 81 -15.44 -5.50 -1.79
CA LEU A 81 -14.52 -5.18 -2.88
C LEU A 81 -13.28 -4.46 -2.33
N ILE A 82 -12.10 -5.04 -2.53
CA ILE A 82 -10.83 -4.39 -2.16
C ILE A 82 -10.11 -4.00 -3.44
N VAL A 83 -10.04 -2.70 -3.72
CA VAL A 83 -9.23 -2.16 -4.81
C VAL A 83 -7.85 -1.88 -4.26
N HIS A 84 -6.84 -2.56 -4.80
CA HIS A 84 -5.45 -2.37 -4.43
C HIS A 84 -4.68 -1.72 -5.58
N SER A 85 -3.93 -0.66 -5.30
CA SER A 85 -3.06 -0.03 -6.29
C SER A 85 -1.61 0.04 -5.83
N GLN A 86 -0.72 -0.06 -6.79
CA GLN A 86 0.71 0.17 -6.65
C GLN A 86 1.17 0.79 -7.98
N ALA A 87 1.72 2.01 -7.93
CA ALA A 87 2.04 2.78 -9.13
C ALA A 87 3.47 2.61 -9.68
N ASN A 88 4.40 2.07 -8.91
CA ASN A 88 5.85 2.09 -9.21
C ASN A 88 6.54 0.71 -9.12
N ARG A 89 6.00 -0.25 -8.36
CA ARG A 89 6.63 -1.53 -8.05
C ARG A 89 5.59 -2.63 -7.87
N ASP A 90 5.91 -3.85 -8.31
CA ASP A 90 5.00 -4.98 -8.14
C ASP A 90 4.67 -5.26 -6.67
N SER A 91 3.40 -5.59 -6.43
CA SER A 91 2.87 -6.09 -5.17
C SER A 91 2.05 -7.35 -5.38
N ARG A 92 1.89 -8.12 -4.31
CA ARG A 92 1.15 -9.39 -4.27
C ARG A 92 0.22 -9.42 -3.06
N PRO A 93 -0.94 -8.73 -3.13
CA PRO A 93 -1.88 -8.67 -2.03
C PRO A 93 -2.34 -10.08 -1.60
N HIS A 94 -2.53 -10.26 -0.30
CA HIS A 94 -3.01 -11.51 0.26
C HIS A 94 -3.92 -11.23 1.46
N LEU A 95 -5.03 -11.95 1.55
CA LEU A 95 -5.94 -11.93 2.69
C LEU A 95 -5.68 -13.17 3.56
N ILE A 96 -4.97 -12.98 4.67
CA ILE A 96 -4.66 -14.08 5.60
C ILE A 96 -5.97 -14.65 6.16
N GLY A 97 -6.21 -15.94 5.94
CA GLY A 97 -7.43 -16.63 6.37
C GLY A 97 -8.63 -16.48 5.41
N GLY A 98 -8.46 -15.85 4.25
CA GLY A 98 -9.48 -15.71 3.22
C GLY A 98 -8.94 -15.93 1.81
N HIS A 99 -9.72 -15.54 0.80
CA HIS A 99 -9.38 -15.66 -0.62
C HIS A 99 -9.91 -14.45 -1.41
N GLY A 100 -9.46 -14.30 -2.66
CA GLY A 100 -10.16 -13.50 -3.66
C GLY A 100 -11.07 -14.43 -4.46
N ASP A 101 -12.38 -14.29 -4.28
CA ASP A 101 -13.35 -15.30 -4.74
C ASP A 101 -13.64 -15.23 -6.25
N TYR A 102 -13.46 -14.07 -6.87
CA TYR A 102 -13.75 -13.79 -8.28
C TYR A 102 -12.59 -13.11 -8.97
#